data_AF-A0AA38HEW5-F1
#
_entry.id   AF-A0AA38HEW5-F1
#
_cell.length_a   1.000
_cell.length_b   1.000
_cell.length_c   1.000
_cell.angle_alpha   90.00
_cell.angle_beta   90.00
_cell.angle_gamma   90.00
#
_symmetry.space_group_name_H-M   'P 1'
#
loop_
_entity.id
_entity.type
_entity.pdbx_description
1 polymer ?
#
loop_
_entity_poly.entity_id
_entity_poly.type
_entity_poly.pdbx_seq_one_letter_code
_entity_poly.pdbx_strand_id
1 'polypeptide(L)'
;MASSSTGRIPQGEVVVEFGDGGTYIKNKMENAVMEIEKRRIQREEGIKAQKALESLEVSKPNGAEVKSSDVDYLISQMSCTKQTAEEALKASKGNLVQAVMSLAEPKPRARSVDGGGELE
;
A
#
# COMPACT_ATOMS: atom_id res chain seq x y z
N MET A 1 50.07 -44.35 65.63
CA MET A 1 48.67 -44.72 65.90
C MET A 1 47.76 -43.61 65.40
N ALA A 2 46.61 -44.01 64.82
CA ALA A 2 45.46 -43.21 64.40
C ALA A 2 45.61 -42.23 63.22
N SER A 3 45.53 -42.80 62.01
CA SER A 3 44.99 -42.14 60.82
C SER A 3 43.50 -41.85 61.04
N SER A 4 43.10 -40.58 61.05
CA SER A 4 41.69 -40.19 61.16
C SER A 4 41.07 -40.15 59.76
N SER A 5 40.57 -41.30 59.31
CA SER A 5 39.75 -41.40 58.11
C SER A 5 38.40 -40.72 58.36
N THR A 6 38.29 -39.45 57.99
CA THR A 6 37.02 -38.72 57.98
C THR A 6 36.15 -39.34 56.89
N GLY A 7 35.25 -40.24 57.30
CA GLY A 7 34.35 -40.99 56.43
C GLY A 7 33.26 -40.09 55.83
N ARG A 8 33.60 -39.36 54.76
CA ARG A 8 32.60 -38.84 53.82
C ARG A 8 32.80 -39.57 52.50
N ILE A 9 31.89 -40.50 52.22
CA ILE A 9 31.71 -41.07 50.88
C ILE A 9 31.49 -39.86 49.94
N PRO A 10 32.27 -39.72 48.85
CA PRO A 10 31.98 -38.68 47.86
C PRO A 10 30.58 -38.96 47.31
N GLN A 11 29.63 -38.12 47.69
CA GLN A 11 28.29 -38.11 47.11
C GLN A 11 28.49 -37.76 45.64
N GLY A 12 28.12 -38.67 44.73
CA GLY A 12 28.27 -38.45 43.30
C GLY A 12 27.67 -37.11 42.93
N GLU A 13 28.51 -36.17 42.51
CA GLU A 13 28.07 -34.85 42.08
C GLU A 13 27.22 -35.05 40.82
N VAL A 14 25.91 -34.83 40.94
CA VAL A 14 25.04 -34.75 39.78
C VAL A 14 25.35 -33.41 39.12
N VAL A 15 25.94 -33.45 37.93
CA VAL A 15 26.18 -32.25 37.11
C VAL A 15 24.83 -31.59 36.81
N VAL A 16 24.50 -30.54 37.56
CA VAL A 16 23.21 -29.81 37.48
C VAL A 16 23.07 -29.03 36.15
N GLU A 17 24.09 -29.03 35.29
CA GLU A 17 24.07 -28.33 34.00
C GLU A 17 23.07 -28.90 32.98
N PHE A 18 22.57 -30.13 33.17
CA PHE A 18 21.46 -30.69 32.37
C PHE A 18 20.07 -30.22 32.82
N GLY A 19 19.96 -29.47 33.92
CA GLY A 19 18.69 -29.00 34.49
C GLY A 19 18.05 -27.80 33.79
N ASP A 20 18.78 -27.09 32.91
CA ASP A 20 18.30 -25.87 32.25
C ASP A 20 17.84 -26.08 30.79
N GLY A 21 17.82 -27.33 30.32
CA GLY A 21 17.33 -27.65 28.98
C GLY A 21 15.86 -27.28 28.78
N GLY A 22 15.04 -27.40 29.83
CA GLY A 22 13.62 -27.04 29.79
C GLY A 22 13.39 -25.54 29.57
N THR A 23 14.12 -24.69 30.29
CA THR A 23 14.07 -23.23 30.13
C THR A 23 14.59 -22.82 28.76
N TYR A 24 15.68 -23.44 28.29
CA TYR A 24 16.21 -23.19 26.96
C TYR A 24 15.19 -23.51 25.86
N ILE A 25 14.53 -24.68 25.93
CA ILE A 25 13.51 -25.08 24.95
C ILE A 25 12.32 -24.13 25.02
N LYS A 26 11.85 -23.79 26.22
CA LYS A 26 10.75 -22.84 26.42
C LYS A 26 11.05 -21.48 25.80
N ASN A 27 12.19 -20.89 26.15
CA ASN A 27 12.60 -19.57 25.63
C ASN A 27 12.78 -19.60 24.11
N LYS A 28 13.31 -20.70 23.56
CA LYS A 28 13.49 -20.83 22.11
C LYS A 28 12.16 -20.95 21.36
N MET A 29 11.17 -21.62 21.95
CA MET A 29 9.82 -21.67 21.41
C MET A 29 9.09 -20.34 21.50
N GLU A 30 9.15 -19.66 22.65
CA GLU A 30 8.55 -18.33 22.83
C GLU A 30 9.12 -17.32 21.84
N ASN A 31 10.45 -17.31 21.64
CA ASN A 31 11.09 -16.46 20.65
C ASN A 31 10.64 -16.77 19.22
N ALA A 32 10.52 -18.05 18.86
CA ALA A 32 10.06 -18.45 17.52
C ALA A 32 8.60 -18.03 17.26
N VAL A 33 7.72 -18.15 18.25
CA VAL A 33 6.32 -17.69 18.14
C VAL A 33 6.26 -16.18 17.95
N MET A 34 7.00 -15.42 18.76
CA MET A 34 7.07 -13.96 18.65
C MET A 34 7.58 -13.49 17.29
N GLU A 35 8.54 -14.18 16.67
CA GLU A 35 9.00 -13.87 15.32
C GLU A 35 7.94 -14.12 14.25
N ILE A 36 7.18 -15.21 14.36
CA ILE A 36 6.09 -15.52 13.42
C ILE A 36 4.99 -14.47 13.53
N GLU A 37 4.62 -14.08 14.75
CA GLU A 37 3.62 -13.03 14.99
C GLU A 37 4.08 -11.69 14.45
N LYS A 38 5.34 -11.29 14.69
CA LYS A 38 5.90 -10.05 14.11
C LYS A 38 5.84 -10.04 12.59
N ARG A 39 6.22 -11.15 11.93
CA ARG A 39 6.12 -11.24 10.46
C ARG A 39 4.70 -11.18 9.97
N ARG A 40 3.75 -11.76 10.71
CA ARG A 40 2.32 -11.71 10.37
C ARG A 40 1.80 -10.28 10.48
N ILE A 41 2.07 -9.60 11.59
CA ILE A 41 1.68 -8.20 11.82
C ILE A 41 2.28 -7.31 10.74
N GLN A 42 3.57 -7.42 10.43
CA GLN A 42 4.22 -6.62 9.38
C GLN A 42 3.60 -6.84 7.99
N ARG A 43 3.16 -8.07 7.66
CA ARG A 43 2.45 -8.32 6.39
C ARG A 43 1.04 -7.73 6.40
N GLU A 44 0.29 -7.91 7.48
CA GLU A 44 -1.07 -7.38 7.60
C GLU A 44 -1.07 -5.83 7.64
N GLU A 45 -0.15 -5.23 8.37
CA GLU A 45 0.07 -3.77 8.41
C GLU A 45 0.59 -3.26 7.06
N GLY A 46 1.51 -3.97 6.41
CA GLY A 46 1.99 -3.62 5.07
C GLY A 46 0.86 -3.60 4.04
N ILE A 47 -0.01 -4.62 4.04
CA ILE A 47 -1.17 -4.69 3.15
C ILE A 47 -2.18 -3.58 3.49
N LYS A 48 -2.45 -3.36 4.79
CA LYS A 48 -3.39 -2.31 5.22
C LYS A 48 -2.87 -0.90 4.89
N ALA A 49 -1.57 -0.66 5.08
CA ALA A 49 -0.91 0.59 4.74
C ALA A 49 -0.86 0.82 3.23
N GLN A 50 -0.54 -0.21 2.44
CA GLN A 50 -0.58 -0.14 0.97
C GLN A 50 -1.99 0.16 0.47
N LYS A 51 -3.00 -0.54 0.98
CA LYS A 51 -4.40 -0.29 0.61
C LYS A 51 -4.87 1.11 1.03
N ALA A 52 -4.42 1.61 2.17
CA ALA A 52 -4.69 2.98 2.60
C ALA A 52 -4.00 4.01 1.69
N LEU A 53 -2.74 3.77 1.31
CA LEU A 53 -2.01 4.63 0.37
C LEU A 53 -2.65 4.63 -1.02
N GLU A 54 -3.06 3.48 -1.53
CA GLU A 54 -3.76 3.36 -2.82
C GLU A 54 -5.09 4.16 -2.80
N SER A 55 -5.86 4.06 -1.72
CA SER A 55 -7.10 4.84 -1.58
C SER A 55 -6.86 6.35 -1.48
N LEU A 56 -5.73 6.76 -0.91
CA LEU A 56 -5.32 8.16 -0.83
C LEU A 56 -4.75 8.66 -2.15
N GLU A 57 -4.06 7.83 -2.94
CA GLU A 57 -3.60 8.16 -4.29
C GLU A 57 -4.76 8.34 -5.26
N VAL A 58 -5.81 7.52 -5.17
CA VAL A 58 -7.05 7.75 -5.93
C VAL A 58 -7.73 9.07 -5.52
N SER A 59 -7.56 9.48 -4.26
CA SER A 59 -8.09 10.73 -3.71
C SER A 59 -7.17 11.93 -3.89
N LYS A 60 -5.93 11.72 -4.35
CA LYS A 60 -5.02 12.78 -4.76
C LYS A 60 -5.35 13.01 -6.23
N PRO A 61 -6.20 14.00 -6.60
CA PRO A 61 -6.32 14.35 -7.99
C PRO A 61 -4.89 14.64 -8.45
N ASN A 62 -4.42 13.89 -9.44
CA ASN A 62 -3.16 14.15 -10.12
C ASN A 62 -3.00 15.66 -10.22
N GLY A 63 -2.01 16.17 -9.48
CA GLY A 63 -1.83 17.57 -9.12
C GLY A 63 -1.53 18.45 -10.33
N ALA A 64 -2.51 18.60 -11.18
CA ALA A 64 -2.72 19.81 -11.92
C ALA A 64 -3.74 20.60 -11.13
N GLU A 65 -3.27 21.62 -10.39
CA GLU A 65 -4.15 22.64 -9.85
C GLU A 65 -5.03 23.16 -10.99
N VAL A 66 -6.29 22.73 -10.99
CA VAL A 66 -7.31 23.30 -11.87
C VAL A 66 -7.55 24.70 -11.34
N LYS A 67 -6.93 25.70 -11.98
CA LYS A 67 -7.11 27.10 -11.61
C LYS A 67 -8.56 27.47 -11.89
N SER A 68 -9.21 28.12 -10.93
CA SER A 68 -10.58 28.61 -11.11
C SER A 68 -10.69 29.59 -12.28
N SER A 69 -9.64 30.37 -12.55
CA SER A 69 -9.56 31.27 -13.71
C SER A 69 -9.72 30.54 -15.05
N ASP A 70 -9.16 29.34 -15.16
CA ASP A 70 -9.13 28.58 -16.41
C ASP A 70 -10.49 27.91 -16.66
N VAL A 71 -11.17 27.53 -15.57
CA VAL A 71 -12.56 27.06 -15.60
C VAL A 71 -13.50 28.18 -16.07
N ASP A 72 -13.38 29.38 -15.49
CA ASP A 72 -14.20 30.53 -15.87
C ASP A 72 -13.95 30.95 -17.33
N TYR A 73 -12.69 30.91 -17.78
CA TYR A 73 -12.34 31.17 -19.17
C TYR A 73 -13.01 30.16 -20.13
N LEU A 74 -12.94 28.86 -19.84
CA LEU A 74 -13.57 27.81 -20.66
C LEU A 74 -15.10 27.95 -20.72
N ILE A 75 -15.73 28.30 -19.60
CA ILE A 75 -17.18 28.55 -19.55
C ILE A 75 -17.52 29.75 -20.46
N SER A 76 -16.72 30.82 -20.41
CA SER A 76 -16.97 32.03 -21.20
C SER A 76 -16.76 31.84 -22.70
N GLN A 77 -15.74 31.08 -23.11
CA GLN A 77 -15.35 30.95 -24.53
C GLN A 77 -16.04 29.78 -25.23
N MET A 78 -16.16 28.64 -24.55
CA MET A 78 -16.67 27.39 -25.14
C MET A 78 -18.13 27.12 -24.79
N SER A 79 -18.75 27.96 -23.95
CA SER A 79 -20.15 27.81 -23.49
C SER A 79 -20.45 26.40 -22.94
N CYS A 80 -19.48 25.81 -22.24
CA CYS A 80 -19.57 24.47 -21.66
C CYS A 80 -20.01 24.54 -20.18
N THR A 81 -20.52 23.42 -19.64
CA THR A 81 -20.91 23.36 -18.22
C THR A 81 -19.65 23.28 -17.34
N LYS A 82 -19.72 23.80 -16.12
CA LYS A 82 -18.62 23.76 -15.15
C LYS A 82 -18.03 22.36 -14.96
N GLN A 83 -18.88 21.34 -14.93
CA GLN A 83 -18.45 19.93 -14.82
C GLN A 83 -17.60 19.51 -16.02
N THR A 84 -18.04 19.81 -17.24
CA THR A 84 -17.27 19.47 -18.45
C THR A 84 -15.96 20.24 -18.59
N ALA A 85 -15.93 21.50 -18.15
CA ALA A 85 -14.70 22.30 -18.12
C ALA A 85 -13.68 21.72 -17.12
N GLU A 86 -14.13 21.35 -15.92
CA GLU A 86 -13.27 20.73 -14.91
C GLU A 86 -12.76 19.35 -15.38
N GLU A 87 -13.59 18.55 -16.02
CA GLU A 87 -13.18 17.26 -16.60
C GLU A 87 -12.13 17.43 -17.70
N ALA A 88 -12.32 18.39 -18.61
CA ALA A 88 -11.36 18.66 -19.68
C ALA A 88 -10.01 19.16 -19.14
N LEU A 89 -10.02 20.02 -18.12
CA LEU A 89 -8.80 20.50 -17.46
C LEU A 89 -8.11 19.39 -16.65
N LYS A 90 -8.87 18.50 -15.99
CA LYS A 90 -8.30 17.33 -15.31
C LYS A 90 -7.67 16.34 -16.29
N ALA A 91 -8.33 16.06 -17.41
CA ALA A 91 -7.79 15.19 -18.47
C ALA A 91 -6.51 15.77 -19.10
N SER A 92 -6.46 17.10 -19.24
CA SER A 92 -5.34 17.83 -19.84
C SER A 92 -4.26 18.24 -18.83
N LYS A 93 -4.31 17.71 -17.60
CA LYS A 93 -3.36 18.04 -16.52
C LYS A 93 -3.16 19.56 -16.34
N GLY A 94 -4.25 20.33 -16.39
CA GLY A 94 -4.24 21.78 -16.15
C GLY A 94 -3.67 22.62 -17.29
N ASN A 95 -3.42 22.04 -18.47
CA ASN A 95 -3.04 22.80 -19.65
C ASN A 95 -4.28 23.31 -20.40
N LEU A 96 -4.52 24.62 -20.35
CA LEU A 96 -5.68 25.27 -20.97
C LEU A 96 -5.76 25.03 -22.48
N VAL A 97 -4.63 25.12 -23.19
CA VAL A 97 -4.60 24.99 -24.66
C VAL A 97 -5.03 23.59 -25.07
N GLN A 98 -4.47 22.58 -24.41
CA GLN A 98 -4.80 21.18 -24.67
C GLN A 98 -6.27 20.87 -24.33
N ALA A 99 -6.80 21.46 -23.25
CA ALA A 99 -8.21 21.34 -22.90
C ALA A 99 -9.13 21.94 -23.98
N VAL A 100 -8.82 23.13 -24.49
CA VAL A 100 -9.57 23.76 -25.59
C VAL A 100 -9.52 22.91 -26.86
N MET A 101 -8.34 22.39 -27.22
CA MET A 101 -8.20 21.51 -28.39
C MET A 101 -9.07 20.25 -28.25
N SER A 102 -9.04 19.61 -27.08
CA SER A 102 -9.84 18.40 -26.83
C SER A 102 -11.35 18.64 -26.88
N LEU A 103 -11.80 19.84 -26.51
CA LEU A 103 -13.21 20.24 -26.57
C LEU A 103 -13.64 20.66 -27.98
N ALA A 104 -12.71 21.20 -28.77
CA ALA A 104 -12.94 21.58 -30.15
C ALA A 104 -12.93 20.38 -31.12
N GLU A 105 -12.28 19.27 -30.72
CA GLU A 105 -12.26 18.05 -31.52
C GLU A 105 -13.68 17.44 -31.64
N PRO A 106 -14.15 17.16 -32.86
CA PRO A 106 -15.45 16.55 -33.06
C PRO A 106 -15.43 15.12 -32.50
N LYS A 107 -16.34 14.85 -31.55
CA LYS A 107 -16.49 13.50 -31.00
C LYS A 107 -16.77 12.51 -32.14
N PRO A 108 -16.02 11.39 -32.23
CA PRO A 108 -16.31 10.37 -33.22
C PRO A 108 -17.75 9.90 -33.01
N ARG A 109 -18.54 9.91 -34.09
CA ARG A 109 -19.93 9.45 -34.05
C ARG A 109 -19.91 8.03 -33.49
N ALA A 110 -20.68 7.80 -32.43
CA ALA A 110 -20.93 6.45 -31.95
C ALA A 110 -21.42 5.64 -33.16
N ARG A 111 -20.72 4.57 -33.51
CA ARG A 111 -21.17 3.65 -34.56
C ARG A 111 -22.56 3.20 -34.15
N SER A 112 -23.57 3.59 -34.93
CA SER A 112 -24.92 3.08 -34.76
C SER A 112 -24.81 1.56 -34.91
N VAL A 113 -25.25 0.85 -33.88
CA VAL A 113 -25.21 -0.62 -33.82
C VAL A 113 -26.07 -1.30 -34.89
N ASP A 114 -26.77 -0.53 -35.72
CA ASP A 114 -27.52 -1.04 -36.86
C ASP A 114 -27.14 -0.25 -38.13
N GLY A 115 -26.54 -0.92 -39.11
CA GLY A 115 -26.32 -0.39 -40.46
C GLY A 115 -24.89 -0.55 -40.97
N GLY A 116 -24.61 -1.70 -41.59
CA GLY A 116 -23.32 -2.05 -42.19
C GLY A 116 -22.92 -1.22 -43.42
N GLY A 117 -21.67 -1.44 -43.84
CA GLY A 117 -21.10 -0.87 -45.07
C GLY A 117 -19.59 -0.76 -44.96
N GLU A 118 -18.91 -1.62 -45.72
CA GLU A 118 -17.47 -1.76 -45.89
C GLU A 118 -16.73 -0.45 -46.19
N LEU A 119 -15.43 -0.39 -45.89
CA LEU A 119 -14.37 -0.44 -46.90
C LEU A 119 -12.99 -0.36 -46.23
N GLU A 120 -12.04 -0.98 -46.93
CA GLU A 120 -10.66 -1.39 -46.62
C GLU A 120 -9.77 -0.40 -45.85
#